data_AF-A0AAD7NK32-F1
#
_entry.id   AF-A0AAD7NK32-F1
#
_cell.length_a   1.000
_cell.length_b   1.000
_cell.length_c   1.000
_cell.angle_alpha   90.00
_cell.angle_beta   90.00
_cell.angle_gamma   90.00
#
_symmetry.space_group_name_H-M   'P 1'
#
loop_
_entity.id
_entity.type
_entity.pdbx_description
1 polymer ?
#
loop_
_entity_poly.entity_id
_entity_poly.type
_entity_poly.pdbx_seq_one_letter_code
_entity_poly.pdbx_strand_id
1 'polypeptide(L)'
;MAELTLGVIGAAATIGAAKLATASGFTGRHESSHREEMMETKRNMDDFRANLQSGDVTPDEEREFLRTRDKAIQLGNQYHESLEEYKDLSWFKLPDKLNKRKDVRTKKRSTREANHSLRSLNESMASGSDTSSICASSGSPPGSGLASEDIGEWTQEVNEGSSKLGATTYLVS
;
A
#
# COMPACT_ATOMS: atom_id res chain seq x y z
N MET A 1 -25.07 39.46 -18.30
CA MET A 1 -24.53 38.27 -18.99
C MET A 1 -23.07 37.94 -18.61
N ALA A 2 -22.44 38.63 -17.65
CA ALA A 2 -21.06 38.35 -17.21
C ALA A 2 -20.94 37.33 -16.04
N GLU A 3 -22.04 37.03 -15.35
CA GLU A 3 -22.02 36.15 -14.17
C GLU A 3 -22.11 34.65 -14.51
N LEU A 4 -22.71 34.29 -15.64
CA LEU A 4 -22.78 32.90 -16.10
C LEU A 4 -21.43 32.36 -16.62
N THR A 5 -20.56 33.23 -17.12
CA THR A 5 -19.22 32.83 -17.63
C THR A 5 -18.22 32.58 -16.50
N LEU A 6 -18.33 33.29 -15.37
CA LEU A 6 -17.45 33.08 -14.21
C LEU A 6 -17.73 31.76 -13.46
N GLY A 7 -19.00 31.36 -13.33
CA GLY A 7 -19.38 30.10 -12.67
C GLY A 7 -18.87 28.84 -13.42
N VAL A 8 -18.87 28.86 -14.75
CA VAL A 8 -18.40 27.73 -15.57
C VAL A 8 -16.88 27.59 -15.51
N ILE A 9 -16.15 28.70 -15.49
CA ILE A 9 -14.67 28.68 -15.36
C ILE A 9 -14.26 28.17 -13.97
N GLY A 10 -14.95 28.58 -12.90
CA GLY A 10 -14.71 28.12 -11.54
C GLY A 10 -14.95 26.60 -11.37
N ALA A 11 -16.04 26.08 -11.93
CA ALA A 11 -16.35 24.64 -11.89
C ALA A 11 -15.35 23.78 -12.69
N ALA A 12 -14.88 24.27 -13.85
CA ALA A 12 -13.87 23.56 -14.64
C ALA A 12 -12.51 23.51 -13.90
N ALA A 13 -12.12 24.61 -13.25
CA ALA A 13 -10.88 24.69 -12.47
C ALA A 13 -10.87 23.73 -11.26
N THR A 14 -11.97 23.65 -10.51
CA THR A 14 -12.06 22.74 -9.35
C THR A 14 -12.06 21.27 -9.77
N ILE A 15 -12.75 20.91 -10.85
CA ILE A 15 -12.71 19.54 -11.42
C ILE A 15 -11.29 19.20 -11.90
N GLY A 16 -10.59 20.15 -12.54
CA GLY A 16 -9.20 19.98 -12.95
C GLY A 16 -8.27 19.74 -11.75
N ALA A 17 -8.35 20.56 -10.71
CA ALA A 17 -7.52 20.46 -9.52
C ALA A 17 -7.77 19.15 -8.74
N ALA A 18 -9.02 18.73 -8.55
CA ALA A 18 -9.36 17.47 -7.89
C ALA A 18 -8.80 16.25 -8.65
N LYS A 19 -8.86 16.27 -9.99
CA LYS A 19 -8.27 15.21 -10.83
C LYS A 19 -6.75 15.21 -10.77
N LEU A 20 -6.11 16.39 -10.75
CA LEU A 20 -4.65 16.51 -10.60
C LEU A 20 -4.18 15.91 -9.26
N ALA A 21 -4.84 16.26 -8.16
CA ALA A 21 -4.50 15.79 -6.81
C ALA A 21 -4.68 14.27 -6.65
N THR A 22 -5.71 13.69 -7.27
CA THR A 22 -5.96 12.23 -7.16
C THR A 22 -4.95 11.39 -7.93
N ALA A 23 -4.50 11.86 -9.10
CA ALA A 23 -3.48 11.17 -9.89
C ALA A 23 -2.10 11.27 -9.23
N SER A 24 -1.70 12.45 -8.74
CA SER A 24 -0.41 12.62 -8.04
C SER A 24 -0.34 11.78 -6.75
N GLY A 25 -1.44 11.73 -5.99
CA GLY A 25 -1.51 10.90 -4.79
C GLY A 25 -1.46 9.39 -5.06
N PHE A 26 -1.87 8.92 -6.23
CA PHE A 26 -1.68 7.52 -6.60
C PHE A 26 -0.20 7.19 -6.81
N THR A 27 0.49 7.95 -7.67
CA THR A 27 1.91 7.73 -7.98
C THR A 27 2.77 7.83 -6.72
N GLY A 28 2.65 8.90 -5.94
CA GLY A 28 3.51 9.11 -4.76
C GLY A 28 3.38 7.99 -3.71
N ARG A 29 2.18 7.48 -3.47
CA ARG A 29 1.98 6.33 -2.56
C ARG A 29 2.64 5.06 -3.08
N HIS A 30 2.54 4.82 -4.39
CA HIS A 30 3.10 3.61 -5.00
C HIS A 30 4.63 3.67 -5.11
N GLU A 31 5.22 4.84 -5.36
CA GLU A 31 6.67 5.06 -5.30
C GLU A 31 7.20 4.88 -3.87
N SER A 32 6.49 5.38 -2.84
CA SER A 32 6.86 5.12 -1.43
C SER A 32 6.81 3.62 -1.12
N SER A 33 5.69 2.95 -1.43
CA SER A 33 5.58 1.51 -1.22
C SER A 33 6.65 0.73 -1.97
N HIS A 34 7.00 1.09 -3.21
CA HIS A 34 8.07 0.42 -3.93
C HIS A 34 9.41 0.56 -3.20
N ARG A 35 9.75 1.77 -2.73
CA ARG A 35 10.98 1.99 -1.94
C ARG A 35 10.98 1.17 -0.66
N GLU A 36 9.86 1.12 0.06
CA GLU A 36 9.69 0.31 1.27
C GLU A 36 9.92 -1.18 1.00
N GLU A 37 9.29 -1.74 -0.04
CA GLU A 37 9.43 -3.14 -0.42
C GLU A 37 10.87 -3.49 -0.83
N MET A 38 11.57 -2.59 -1.55
CA MET A 38 12.97 -2.81 -1.92
C MET A 38 13.92 -2.70 -0.72
N MET A 39 13.61 -1.84 0.25
CA MET A 39 14.34 -1.78 1.52
C MET A 39 14.13 -3.06 2.34
N GLU A 40 12.91 -3.64 2.33
CA GLU A 40 12.63 -4.91 2.98
C GLU A 40 13.41 -6.06 2.33
N THR A 41 13.45 -6.15 0.99
CA THR A 41 14.28 -7.13 0.29
C THR A 41 15.76 -7.01 0.70
N LYS A 42 16.28 -5.77 0.74
CA LYS A 42 17.67 -5.51 1.15
C LYS A 42 17.93 -5.94 2.59
N ARG A 43 17.02 -5.61 3.52
CA ARG A 43 17.14 -6.02 4.91
C ARG A 43 17.17 -7.54 5.05
N ASN A 44 16.28 -8.26 4.37
CA ASN A 44 16.29 -9.73 4.37
C ASN A 44 17.62 -10.29 3.85
N MET A 45 18.24 -9.65 2.85
CA MET A 45 19.57 -10.05 2.35
C MET A 45 20.68 -9.80 3.38
N ASP A 46 20.65 -8.67 4.08
CA ASP A 46 21.63 -8.33 5.12
C ASP A 46 21.52 -9.31 6.30
N ASP A 47 20.29 -9.63 6.72
CA ASP A 47 20.00 -10.62 7.77
C ASP A 47 20.47 -12.03 7.35
N PHE A 48 20.16 -12.46 6.12
CA PHE A 48 20.64 -13.74 5.59
C PHE A 48 22.17 -13.81 5.53
N ARG A 49 22.85 -12.72 5.15
CA ARG A 49 24.31 -12.66 5.11
C ARG A 49 24.92 -12.81 6.50
N ALA A 50 24.28 -12.27 7.54
CA ALA A 50 24.71 -12.49 8.92
C ALA A 50 24.60 -13.97 9.32
N ASN A 51 23.49 -14.63 8.97
CA ASN A 51 23.28 -16.06 9.22
C ASN A 51 24.25 -16.96 8.41
N LEU A 52 24.61 -16.55 7.19
CA LEU A 52 25.61 -17.27 6.40
C LEU A 52 26.99 -17.24 7.06
N GLN A 53 27.33 -16.14 7.75
CA GLN A 53 28.61 -15.99 8.45
C GLN A 53 28.69 -16.82 9.74
N SER A 54 27.56 -17.14 10.38
CA SER A 54 27.55 -18.03 11.55
C SER A 54 27.73 -19.50 11.18
N GLY A 55 27.54 -19.87 9.91
CA GLY A 55 27.68 -21.23 9.41
C GLY A 55 26.41 -22.09 9.56
N ASP A 56 25.29 -21.47 9.89
CA ASP A 56 24.01 -22.14 10.17
C ASP A 56 23.17 -22.42 8.90
N VAL A 57 23.69 -22.07 7.72
CA VAL A 57 22.97 -22.18 6.44
C VAL A 57 23.59 -23.25 5.56
N THR A 58 22.78 -24.22 5.15
CA THR A 58 23.20 -25.27 4.21
C THR A 58 23.28 -24.74 2.76
N PRO A 59 24.05 -25.39 1.87
CA PRO A 59 24.15 -24.95 0.47
C PRO A 59 22.82 -24.97 -0.30
N ASP A 60 21.89 -25.87 0.07
CA ASP A 60 20.58 -25.95 -0.57
C ASP A 60 19.66 -24.82 -0.10
N GLU A 61 19.68 -24.49 1.19
CA GLU A 61 19.01 -23.32 1.78
C GLU A 61 19.51 -22.01 1.16
N GLU A 62 20.83 -21.87 0.98
CA GLU A 62 21.42 -20.72 0.31
C GLU A 62 20.90 -20.60 -1.13
N ARG A 63 20.89 -21.70 -1.89
CA ARG A 63 20.38 -21.71 -3.26
C ARG A 63 18.91 -21.32 -3.34
N GLU A 64 18.09 -21.84 -2.43
CA GLU A 64 16.67 -21.50 -2.37
C GLU A 64 16.45 -20.02 -2.00
N PHE A 65 17.23 -19.49 -1.07
CA PHE A 65 17.20 -18.09 -0.69
C PHE A 65 17.55 -17.18 -1.88
N LEU A 66 18.67 -17.46 -2.56
CA LEU A 66 19.10 -16.70 -3.72
C LEU A 66 18.05 -16.70 -4.85
N ARG A 67 17.44 -17.85 -5.12
CA ARG A 67 16.36 -17.97 -6.12
C ARG A 67 15.14 -17.13 -5.73
N THR A 68 14.75 -17.17 -4.47
CA THR A 68 13.58 -16.42 -3.97
C THR A 68 13.85 -14.92 -3.97
N ARG A 69 15.07 -14.50 -3.61
CA ARG A 69 15.56 -13.12 -3.71
C ARG A 69 15.47 -12.61 -5.14
N ASP A 70 16.01 -13.35 -6.10
CA ASP A 70 16.03 -12.93 -7.50
C ASP A 70 14.61 -12.75 -8.04
N LYS A 71 13.69 -13.63 -7.64
CA LYS A 71 12.26 -13.48 -7.95
C LYS A 71 11.66 -12.23 -7.32
N ALA A 72 11.96 -11.93 -6.05
CA ALA A 72 11.47 -10.72 -5.37
C ALA A 72 11.97 -9.45 -6.06
N ILE A 73 13.26 -9.38 -6.41
CA ILE A 73 13.85 -8.27 -7.16
C ILE A 73 13.20 -8.12 -8.55
N GLN A 74 13.02 -9.24 -9.27
CA GLN A 74 12.38 -9.23 -10.57
C GLN A 74 10.95 -8.67 -10.51
N LEU A 75 10.15 -9.11 -9.54
CA LEU A 75 8.78 -8.63 -9.34
C LEU A 75 8.75 -7.16 -8.91
N GLY A 76 9.69 -6.73 -8.05
CA GLY A 76 9.87 -5.33 -7.68
C GLY A 76 10.16 -4.44 -8.89
N ASN A 77 11.06 -4.87 -9.77
CA ASN A 77 11.36 -4.16 -11.02
C ASN A 77 10.13 -4.09 -11.95
N GLN A 78 9.38 -5.18 -12.11
CA GLN A 78 8.14 -5.17 -12.89
C GLN A 78 7.08 -4.22 -12.31
N TYR A 79 6.99 -4.17 -10.98
CA TYR A 79 6.12 -3.22 -10.29
C TYR A 79 6.55 -1.77 -10.57
N HIS A 80 7.84 -1.45 -10.48
CA HIS A 80 8.36 -0.13 -10.82
C HIS A 80 8.09 0.24 -12.28
N GLU A 81 8.39 -0.63 -13.23
CA GLU A 81 8.14 -0.42 -14.66
C GLU A 81 6.66 -0.14 -14.93
N SER A 82 5.76 -0.92 -14.31
CA SER A 82 4.32 -0.69 -14.46
C SER A 82 3.85 0.67 -13.94
N LEU A 83 4.56 1.21 -12.95
CA LEU A 83 4.28 2.52 -12.37
C LEU A 83 4.78 3.64 -13.29
N GLU A 84 5.95 3.48 -13.90
CA GLU A 84 6.46 4.41 -14.92
C GLU A 84 5.55 4.43 -16.15
N GLU A 85 5.15 3.26 -16.67
CA GLU A 85 4.17 3.18 -17.75
C GLU A 85 2.84 3.86 -17.37
N TYR A 86 2.38 3.77 -16.12
CA TYR A 86 1.18 4.49 -15.66
C TYR A 86 1.36 6.02 -15.66
N LYS A 87 2.55 6.50 -15.30
CA LYS A 87 2.90 7.93 -15.29
C LYS A 87 2.91 8.50 -16.71
N ASP A 88 3.43 7.73 -17.67
CA ASP A 88 3.55 8.12 -19.08
C ASP A 88 2.20 8.13 -19.82
N LEU A 89 1.17 7.45 -19.30
CA LEU A 89 -0.15 7.46 -19.91
C LEU A 89 -0.81 8.84 -19.86
N SER A 90 -1.17 9.31 -21.06
CA SER A 90 -1.98 10.50 -21.27
C SER A 90 -3.27 10.47 -20.44
N TRP A 91 -3.61 11.62 -19.89
CA TRP A 91 -4.76 11.80 -19.01
C TRP A 91 -6.10 11.63 -19.74
N PHE A 92 -6.10 11.78 -21.06
CA PHE A 92 -7.29 11.58 -21.89
C PHE A 92 -7.61 10.10 -22.13
N LYS A 93 -6.66 9.19 -21.90
CA LYS A 93 -6.83 7.74 -22.05
C LYS A 93 -7.28 7.09 -20.74
N LEU A 94 -8.45 7.50 -20.25
CA LEU A 94 -8.98 7.04 -18.96
C LEU A 94 -9.14 5.51 -18.86
N PRO A 95 -9.66 4.79 -19.89
CA PRO A 95 -9.79 3.34 -19.81
C PRO A 95 -8.42 2.65 -19.64
N ASP A 96 -7.43 3.07 -20.42
CA ASP A 96 -6.06 2.54 -20.35
C ASP A 96 -5.44 2.81 -18.97
N LYS A 97 -5.63 4.03 -18.44
CA LYS A 97 -5.11 4.43 -17.13
C LYS A 97 -5.76 3.63 -16.00
N LEU A 98 -7.05 3.31 -16.10
CA LEU A 98 -7.73 2.44 -15.13
C LEU A 98 -7.25 0.99 -15.19
N ASN A 99 -7.03 0.46 -16.39
CA ASN A 99 -6.46 -0.87 -16.57
C ASN A 99 -5.04 -0.94 -16.01
N LYS A 100 -4.20 0.05 -16.32
CA LYS A 100 -2.84 0.13 -15.80
C LYS A 100 -2.80 0.31 -14.29
N ARG A 101 -3.77 1.03 -13.70
CA ARG A 101 -3.93 1.12 -12.24
C ARG A 101 -4.18 -0.25 -11.59
N LYS A 102 -4.92 -1.14 -12.26
CA LYS A 102 -5.12 -2.52 -11.79
C LYS A 102 -3.83 -3.33 -11.90
N ASP A 103 -3.10 -3.20 -13.01
CA ASP A 103 -1.78 -3.84 -13.22
C ASP A 103 -0.79 -3.49 -12.11
N VAL A 104 -0.61 -2.19 -11.85
CA VAL A 104 0.26 -1.66 -10.76
C VAL A 104 -0.09 -2.28 -9.41
N ARG A 105 -1.39 -2.42 -9.08
CA ARG A 105 -1.83 -3.03 -7.82
C ARG A 105 -1.58 -4.53 -7.76
N THR A 106 -1.70 -5.24 -8.88
CA THR A 106 -1.41 -6.67 -8.95
C THR A 106 0.09 -6.91 -8.78
N LYS A 107 0.94 -6.18 -9.50
CA LYS A 107 2.40 -6.29 -9.39
C LYS A 107 2.91 -5.89 -8.00
N LYS A 108 2.31 -4.87 -7.37
CA LYS A 108 2.57 -4.55 -5.94
C LYS A 108 2.30 -5.76 -5.04
N ARG A 109 1.15 -6.41 -5.18
CA ARG A 109 0.78 -7.59 -4.36
C ARG A 109 1.77 -8.74 -4.58
N SER A 110 2.12 -9.04 -5.82
CA SER A 110 3.09 -10.09 -6.12
C SER A 110 4.49 -9.78 -5.56
N THR A 111 4.93 -8.52 -5.59
CA THR A 111 6.19 -8.10 -4.95
C THR A 111 6.15 -8.34 -3.45
N ARG A 112 5.07 -7.91 -2.80
CA ARG A 112 4.88 -8.08 -1.34
C ARG A 112 4.80 -9.55 -0.93
N GLU A 113 4.11 -10.38 -1.71
CA GLU A 113 4.07 -11.83 -1.51
C GLU A 113 5.46 -12.46 -1.62
N ALA A 114 6.27 -12.06 -2.60
CA ALA A 114 7.64 -12.55 -2.75
C ALA A 114 8.55 -12.09 -1.60
N ASN A 115 8.42 -10.86 -1.12
CA ASN A 115 9.12 -10.37 0.07
C ASN A 115 8.71 -11.14 1.33
N HIS A 116 7.42 -11.42 1.50
CA HIS A 116 6.93 -12.24 2.60
C HIS A 116 7.50 -13.67 2.54
N SER A 117 7.55 -14.29 1.35
CA SER A 117 8.19 -15.60 1.19
C SER A 117 9.68 -15.55 1.54
N LEU A 118 10.40 -14.50 1.12
CA LEU A 118 11.83 -14.33 1.42
C LEU A 118 12.08 -14.20 2.93
N ARG A 119 11.24 -13.40 3.61
CA ARG A 119 11.30 -13.23 5.06
C ARG A 119 10.99 -14.52 5.81
N SER A 120 9.91 -15.21 5.44
CA SER A 120 9.53 -16.49 6.04
C SER A 120 10.63 -17.54 5.90
N LEU A 121 11.30 -17.56 4.75
CA LEU A 121 12.43 -18.46 4.50
C LEU A 121 13.60 -18.13 5.44
N ASN A 122 13.96 -16.85 5.56
CA ASN A 122 15.02 -16.41 6.46
C ASN A 122 14.72 -16.73 7.94
N GLU A 123 13.48 -16.48 8.39
CA GLU A 123 13.03 -16.79 9.76
C GLU A 123 13.04 -18.31 10.05
N SER A 124 12.70 -19.14 9.06
CA SER A 124 12.76 -20.60 9.20
C SER A 124 14.19 -21.13 9.34
N MET A 125 15.15 -20.54 8.60
CA MET A 125 16.57 -20.90 8.69
C MET A 125 17.15 -20.52 10.05
N ALA A 126 16.81 -19.33 10.56
CA ALA A 126 17.25 -18.88 11.88
C ALA A 126 16.65 -19.73 13.04
N SER A 127 15.46 -20.28 12.86
CA SER A 127 14.77 -21.07 13.90
C SER A 127 15.21 -22.53 13.96
N GLY A 128 15.97 -23.02 12.98
CA GLY A 128 16.47 -24.40 12.94
C GLY A 128 17.48 -24.74 14.05
N SER A 129 18.00 -23.73 14.77
CA SER A 129 19.03 -23.92 15.80
C SER A 129 18.49 -24.16 17.22
N ASP A 130 17.19 -24.03 17.49
CA ASP A 130 16.65 -24.18 18.86
C ASP A 130 15.19 -24.69 18.90
N THR A 131 14.90 -25.86 18.31
CA THR A 131 13.67 -26.58 18.67
C THR A 131 13.86 -27.41 19.92
N SER A 132 13.97 -26.74 21.08
CA SER A 132 13.54 -27.32 22.35
C SER A 132 12.08 -26.90 22.60
N SER A 133 11.21 -27.91 22.55
CA SER A 133 9.77 -27.85 22.75
C SER A 133 9.37 -27.03 23.98
N ILE A 134 8.58 -25.98 23.79
CA ILE A 134 7.63 -25.51 24.80
C ILE A 134 6.23 -25.52 24.19
N CYS A 135 5.45 -26.51 24.60
CA CYS A 135 4.00 -26.48 24.55
C CYS A 135 3.49 -25.23 25.28
N ALA A 136 2.80 -24.33 24.57
CA ALA A 136 1.90 -23.38 25.19
C ALA A 136 0.46 -23.80 24.85
N SER A 137 -0.19 -24.38 25.86
CA SER A 137 -1.60 -24.73 25.89
C SER A 137 -2.49 -23.47 25.94
N SER A 138 -3.62 -23.54 25.22
CA SER A 138 -4.89 -22.87 25.56
C SER A 138 -4.94 -21.33 25.57
N GLY A 139 -5.45 -20.77 24.47
CA GLY A 139 -6.14 -19.48 24.45
C GLY A 139 -7.37 -19.55 23.56
N SER A 140 -8.56 -19.44 24.17
CA SER A 140 -9.88 -19.55 23.53
C SER A 140 -10.08 -18.58 22.34
N PRO A 141 -10.92 -18.92 21.35
CA PRO A 141 -11.20 -18.05 20.21
C PRO A 141 -11.92 -16.76 20.65
N PRO A 142 -11.53 -15.57 20.14
CA PRO A 142 -12.29 -14.35 20.37
C PRO A 142 -13.51 -14.30 19.43
N GLY A 143 -14.70 -14.04 19.99
CA GLY A 143 -15.68 -13.22 19.30
C GLY A 143 -16.91 -13.89 18.68
N SER A 144 -17.59 -14.80 19.37
CA SER A 144 -19.01 -15.11 19.10
C SER A 144 -19.96 -14.05 19.70
N GLY A 145 -19.67 -12.76 19.48
CA GLY A 145 -20.37 -11.66 20.17
C GLY A 145 -20.50 -10.33 19.42
N LEU A 146 -20.33 -10.29 18.09
CA LEU A 146 -20.53 -9.06 17.29
C LEU A 146 -21.80 -9.11 16.43
N ALA A 147 -22.87 -9.66 16.99
CA ALA A 147 -24.19 -9.68 16.36
C ALA A 147 -25.20 -8.89 17.20
N SER A 148 -24.97 -7.59 17.40
CA SER A 148 -26.01 -6.55 17.66
C SER A 148 -25.40 -5.20 18.03
N GLU A 149 -24.47 -4.65 17.24
CA GLU A 149 -24.21 -3.20 17.32
C GLU A 149 -25.03 -2.53 16.22
N ASP A 150 -26.08 -1.86 16.66
CA ASP A 150 -27.07 -1.14 15.86
C ASP A 150 -26.39 0.08 15.20
N ILE A 151 -26.23 0.00 13.88
CA ILE A 151 -25.56 1.02 13.04
C ILE A 151 -26.34 2.35 13.02
N GLY A 152 -27.55 2.42 13.61
CA GLY A 152 -28.41 3.61 13.61
C GLY A 152 -27.90 4.80 14.42
N GLU A 153 -27.03 4.60 15.42
CA GLU A 153 -26.67 5.67 16.37
C GLU A 153 -25.63 6.67 15.82
N TRP A 154 -24.83 6.28 14.81
CA TRP A 154 -23.81 7.17 14.23
C TRP A 154 -24.35 8.23 13.26
N THR A 155 -25.61 8.09 12.83
CA THR A 155 -26.21 9.01 11.85
C THR A 155 -26.89 10.25 12.46
N GLN A 156 -27.08 10.30 13.79
CA GLN A 156 -27.78 11.43 14.42
C GLN A 156 -26.87 12.62 14.77
N GLU A 157 -25.59 12.39 15.10
CA GLU A 157 -24.67 13.48 15.47
C GLU A 157 -24.25 14.38 14.29
N VAL A 158 -24.31 13.90 13.05
CA VAL A 158 -23.89 14.70 11.89
C VAL A 158 -24.93 15.78 11.52
N ASN A 159 -26.20 15.60 11.91
CA ASN A 159 -27.28 16.50 11.49
C ASN A 159 -27.52 17.68 12.44
N GLU A 160 -27.05 17.62 13.69
CA GLU A 160 -27.22 18.72 14.65
C GLU A 160 -26.05 19.73 14.64
N GLY A 161 -24.89 19.36 14.09
CA GLY A 161 -23.71 20.23 13.99
C GLY A 161 -23.77 21.29 12.87
N SER A 162 -24.65 21.14 11.87
CA SER A 162 -24.72 22.06 10.72
C SER A 162 -25.52 23.35 10.97
N SER A 163 -26.20 23.46 12.11
CA SER A 163 -27.11 24.59 12.38
C SER A 163 -26.44 25.80 13.05
N LYS A 164 -25.14 25.75 13.36
CA LYS A 164 -24.46 26.75 14.22
C LYS A 164 -23.31 27.54 13.61
N LEU A 165 -23.02 27.45 12.32
CA LEU A 165 -22.03 28.34 11.68
C LEU A 165 -22.74 29.47 10.94
N GLY A 166 -23.11 30.46 11.75
CA GLY A 166 -23.73 31.70 11.35
C GLY A 166 -22.85 32.56 10.45
N ALA A 167 -23.58 33.37 9.68
CA ALA A 167 -23.15 34.50 8.88
C ALA A 167 -21.96 35.28 9.50
N THR A 168 -20.86 35.34 8.76
CA THR A 168 -19.84 36.39 8.93
C THR A 168 -19.83 37.24 7.67
N THR A 169 -20.57 38.34 7.72
CA THR A 169 -20.59 39.40 6.69
C THR A 169 -19.34 40.25 6.85
N TYR A 170 -18.45 40.26 5.85
CA TYR A 170 -17.35 41.21 5.79
C TYR A 170 -17.80 42.49 5.09
N LEU A 171 -17.81 43.60 5.84
CA LEU A 171 -17.90 44.97 5.34
C LEU A 171 -16.51 45.41 4.87
N VAL A 172 -16.40 45.77 3.59
CA VAL A 172 -15.21 46.42 3.04
C VAL A 172 -15.52 47.92 2.94
N SER A 173 -14.66 48.74 3.55
CA SER A 173 -14.66 50.21 3.43
C SER A 173 -13.76 50.65 2.29
#